data_AF-A0A958QJE2-F1
#
_entry.id   AF-A0A958QJE2-F1
#
_cell.length_a   1.000
_cell.length_b   1.000
_cell.length_c   1.000
_cell.angle_alpha   90.00
_cell.angle_beta   90.00
_cell.angle_gamma   90.00
#
_symmetry.space_group_name_H-M   'P 1'
#
loop_
_entity.id
_entity.type
_entity.pdbx_description
1 polymer ?
#
loop_
_entity_poly.entity_id
_entity_poly.type
_entity_poly.pdbx_seq_one_letter_code
_entity_poly.pdbx_strand_id
1 'polypeptide(L)'
;MLRILLLIYMCAAFSGCFVFVPFIEKDEVPPYARMQEKSVCQVPPIAAAKAPARSSRQLSRTERQRRLISKYVYNLDNEDTVVRIHAASHLGDMGPAARSAVSPLIRSLSDSHYWVRRTAAKSLGKIGDPRAVEPLVDRMRRDSDRYVNLTAANALRRIGTPEALAAVRGQYN
;
A
#
# COMPACT_ATOMS: atom_id res chain seq x y z
N MET A 1 -2.49 -7.69 61.30
CA MET A 1 -2.99 -7.06 60.06
C MET A 1 -1.86 -7.06 59.03
N LEU A 2 -2.11 -7.50 57.79
CA LEU A 2 -1.20 -7.60 56.62
C LEU A 2 0.10 -8.39 56.87
N ARG A 3 0.22 -9.70 56.58
CA ARG A 3 0.20 -10.39 55.28
C ARG A 3 0.96 -9.68 54.15
N ILE A 4 2.09 -10.28 53.78
CA ILE A 4 2.53 -10.58 52.41
C ILE A 4 2.84 -9.35 51.56
N LEU A 5 4.12 -8.96 51.48
CA LEU A 5 4.67 -8.25 50.31
C LEU A 5 6.21 -8.19 50.21
N LEU A 6 6.98 -8.77 51.14
CA LEU A 6 8.45 -8.68 51.11
C LEU A 6 9.19 -10.01 50.97
N LEU A 7 8.51 -11.06 50.47
CA LEU A 7 9.12 -12.35 50.10
C LEU A 7 9.45 -12.48 48.60
N ILE A 8 9.64 -11.37 47.89
CA ILE A 8 10.11 -11.36 46.48
C ILE A 8 11.47 -10.62 46.36
N TYR A 9 11.93 -9.97 47.42
CA TYR A 9 13.28 -9.41 47.49
C TYR A 9 14.24 -10.50 47.95
N MET A 10 15.13 -10.94 47.04
CA MET A 10 16.26 -11.89 47.21
C MET A 10 16.08 -13.29 46.58
N CYS A 11 16.14 -13.38 45.25
CA CYS A 11 16.91 -14.46 44.59
C CYS A 11 17.17 -14.19 43.09
N ALA A 12 18.46 -14.03 42.77
CA ALA A 12 19.13 -14.48 41.54
C ALA A 12 18.80 -13.82 40.17
N ALA A 13 19.70 -12.90 39.79
CA ALA A 13 20.53 -12.95 38.57
C ALA A 13 19.95 -13.53 37.26
N PHE A 14 19.76 -12.68 36.24
CA PHE A 14 20.15 -13.00 34.86
C PHE A 14 20.31 -11.72 34.01
N SER A 15 21.47 -11.64 33.37
CA SER A 15 21.91 -10.83 32.22
C SER A 15 21.00 -9.77 31.60
N GLY A 16 21.60 -8.60 31.32
CA GLY A 16 21.25 -7.82 30.13
C GLY A 16 21.20 -6.32 30.37
N CYS A 17 22.34 -5.64 30.18
CA CYS A 17 22.46 -4.19 30.24
C CYS A 17 21.49 -3.49 29.29
N PHE A 18 20.81 -2.48 29.84
CA PHE A 18 19.86 -1.62 29.18
C PHE A 18 20.58 -0.46 28.44
N VAL A 19 20.30 -0.37 27.14
CA VAL A 19 20.00 0.80 26.29
C VAL A 19 20.80 2.11 26.46
N PHE A 20 21.42 2.56 25.35
CA PHE A 20 21.71 3.97 25.08
C PHE A 20 21.32 4.31 23.62
N VAL A 21 20.37 5.23 23.46
CA VAL A 21 19.98 5.96 22.23
C VAL A 21 20.60 7.36 22.42
N PRO A 22 21.21 8.06 21.43
CA PRO A 22 20.54 8.62 20.23
C PRO A 22 21.51 8.65 19.01
N PHE A 23 21.29 9.24 17.83
CA PHE A 23 20.90 10.60 17.48
C PHE A 23 21.21 10.78 15.97
N ILE A 24 20.29 11.38 15.21
CA ILE A 24 20.45 12.22 14.00
C ILE A 24 21.68 11.97 13.10
N GLU A 25 21.46 11.54 11.85
CA GLU A 25 22.42 11.76 10.76
C GLU A 25 21.80 12.70 9.73
N LYS A 26 22.25 13.96 9.77
CA LYS A 26 22.14 14.92 8.67
C LYS A 26 23.51 14.94 7.98
N ASP A 27 23.47 14.59 6.70
CA ASP A 27 24.25 15.14 5.60
C ASP A 27 25.48 15.98 5.98
N GLU A 28 26.67 15.40 5.84
CA GLU A 28 27.87 16.13 5.40
C GLU A 28 28.93 15.12 4.93
N VAL A 29 29.14 15.08 3.62
CA VAL A 29 30.24 14.34 2.98
C VAL A 29 31.40 15.32 2.79
N PRO A 30 32.58 15.12 3.41
CA PRO A 30 33.78 15.82 2.99
C PRO A 30 34.63 14.97 2.02
N PRO A 31 35.24 15.62 1.02
CA PRO A 31 35.95 14.96 -0.07
C PRO A 31 37.47 14.87 0.23
N TYR A 32 38.11 13.84 -0.33
CA TYR A 32 39.58 13.67 -0.44
C TYR A 32 40.43 13.62 0.84
N ALA A 33 40.95 12.43 1.17
CA ALA A 33 42.29 12.31 1.75
C ALA A 33 42.99 11.04 1.22
N ARG A 34 44.10 11.28 0.53
CA ARG A 34 44.99 10.30 -0.10
C ARG A 34 46.05 9.86 0.92
N MET A 35 46.58 8.66 0.66
CA MET A 35 47.99 8.26 0.82
C MET A 35 48.49 7.63 2.14
N GLN A 36 49.10 6.45 1.89
CA GLN A 36 50.21 5.77 2.56
C GLN A 36 49.89 4.67 3.59
N GLU A 37 49.93 3.46 3.04
CA GLU A 37 50.40 2.23 3.69
C GLU A 37 51.54 2.51 4.68
N LYS A 38 51.36 2.09 5.94
CA LYS A 38 52.37 1.45 6.81
C LYS A 38 51.82 1.31 8.21
N SER A 39 51.11 0.22 8.44
CA SER A 39 51.19 -0.57 9.67
C SER A 39 50.09 -1.61 9.58
N VAL A 40 50.51 -2.86 9.52
CA VAL A 40 49.68 -4.05 9.58
C VAL A 40 48.81 -3.97 10.84
N CYS A 41 47.60 -3.45 10.72
CA CYS A 41 46.51 -3.98 11.53
C CYS A 41 46.14 -5.27 10.83
N GLN A 42 46.52 -6.41 11.41
CA GLN A 42 45.85 -7.67 11.11
C GLN A 42 44.37 -7.41 11.34
N VAL A 43 43.65 -7.10 10.27
CA VAL A 43 42.20 -7.21 10.28
C VAL A 43 42.00 -8.70 10.58
N PRO A 44 41.42 -9.08 11.74
CA PRO A 44 41.04 -10.48 11.92
C PRO A 44 40.25 -10.84 10.66
N PRO A 45 40.45 -12.04 10.08
CA PRO A 45 39.70 -12.43 8.89
C PRO A 45 38.25 -12.12 9.23
N ILE A 46 37.67 -11.15 8.51
CA ILE A 46 36.25 -10.86 8.57
C ILE A 46 35.66 -12.21 8.30
N ALA A 47 35.32 -12.93 9.38
CA ALA A 47 34.73 -14.24 9.32
C ALA A 47 33.59 -13.98 8.39
N ALA A 48 33.70 -14.57 7.19
CA ALA A 48 32.82 -14.30 6.10
C ALA A 48 31.44 -14.63 6.65
N ALA A 49 30.79 -13.63 7.21
CA ALA A 49 29.38 -13.61 7.48
C ALA A 49 28.90 -13.79 6.07
N LYS A 50 28.59 -15.05 5.74
CA LYS A 50 28.12 -15.48 4.45
C LYS A 50 27.07 -14.44 4.12
N ALA A 51 27.44 -13.47 3.29
CA ALA A 51 26.47 -12.58 2.68
C ALA A 51 25.45 -13.59 2.15
N PRO A 52 24.19 -13.56 2.62
CA PRO A 52 23.25 -14.60 2.26
C PRO A 52 23.36 -14.67 0.76
N ALA A 53 23.78 -15.85 0.29
CA ALA A 53 24.18 -16.06 -1.09
C ALA A 53 23.11 -15.36 -1.92
N ARG A 54 23.51 -14.63 -2.98
CA ARG A 54 22.60 -14.03 -3.97
C ARG A 54 21.76 -15.15 -4.59
N SER A 55 20.86 -15.76 -3.82
CA SER A 55 19.79 -16.58 -4.30
C SER A 55 18.91 -15.55 -4.99
N SER A 56 18.69 -15.79 -6.27
CA SER A 56 17.61 -15.19 -7.03
C SER A 56 16.41 -15.02 -6.10
N ARG A 57 16.20 -13.78 -5.62
CA ARG A 57 15.25 -13.44 -4.55
C ARG A 57 13.85 -13.69 -5.12
N GLN A 58 13.39 -14.94 -5.07
CA GLN A 58 12.07 -15.33 -5.53
C GLN A 58 11.10 -14.62 -4.59
N LEU A 59 10.58 -13.48 -5.05
CA LEU A 59 9.55 -12.74 -4.34
C LEU A 59 8.44 -13.73 -4.00
N SER A 60 8.05 -13.76 -2.73
CA SER A 60 6.88 -14.52 -2.31
C SER A 60 5.68 -14.08 -3.16
N ARG A 61 4.70 -14.96 -3.35
CA ARG A 61 3.51 -14.68 -4.18
C ARG A 61 2.84 -13.36 -3.77
N THR A 62 2.81 -13.07 -2.47
CA THR A 62 2.27 -11.84 -1.88
C THR A 62 3.14 -10.61 -2.17
N GLU A 63 4.47 -10.71 -2.12
CA GLU A 63 5.38 -9.63 -2.49
C GLU A 63 5.31 -9.29 -3.98
N ARG A 64 5.22 -10.31 -4.84
CA ARG A 64 5.02 -10.10 -6.28
C ARG A 64 3.73 -9.34 -6.54
N GLN A 65 2.65 -9.72 -5.85
CA GLN A 65 1.36 -9.05 -5.98
C GLN A 65 1.39 -7.60 -5.46
N ARG A 66 2.04 -7.33 -4.32
CA ARG A 66 2.25 -5.97 -3.81
C ARG A 66 3.03 -5.08 -4.78
N ARG A 67 4.10 -5.61 -5.39
CA ARG A 67 4.84 -4.90 -6.43
C ARG A 67 3.97 -4.58 -7.65
N LEU A 68 3.14 -5.53 -8.10
CA LEU A 68 2.24 -5.30 -9.22
C LEU A 68 1.20 -4.23 -8.90
N ILE A 69 0.60 -4.26 -7.71
CA ILE A 69 -0.33 -3.20 -7.27
C ILE A 69 0.37 -1.84 -7.30
N SER A 70 1.59 -1.75 -6.76
CA SER A 70 2.37 -0.51 -6.76
C SER A 70 2.64 -0.01 -8.19
N LYS A 71 2.99 -0.92 -9.11
CA LYS A 71 3.20 -0.61 -10.53
C LYS A 71 1.92 -0.08 -11.19
N TYR A 72 0.78 -0.72 -10.98
CA TYR A 72 -0.48 -0.28 -11.58
C TYR A 72 -0.99 1.03 -10.95
N VAL A 73 -0.79 1.24 -9.65
CA VAL A 73 -1.11 2.52 -8.99
C VAL A 73 -0.32 3.66 -9.62
N TYR A 74 0.98 3.47 -9.90
CA TYR A 74 1.79 4.45 -10.60
C TYR A 74 1.26 4.75 -12.02
N ASN A 75 0.81 3.71 -12.74
CA ASN A 75 0.28 3.85 -14.10
C ASN A 75 -1.10 4.53 -14.17
N LEU A 76 -1.80 4.73 -13.05
CA LEU A 76 -3.08 5.46 -13.04
C LEU A 76 -2.92 6.95 -13.34
N ASP A 77 -1.74 7.52 -13.11
CA ASP A 77 -1.45 8.93 -13.37
C ASP A 77 -0.69 9.13 -14.71
N ASN A 78 -0.67 8.12 -15.59
CA ASN A 78 0.04 8.18 -16.88
C ASN A 78 -0.68 9.07 -17.91
N GLU A 79 0.07 9.71 -18.80
CA GLU A 79 -0.48 10.54 -19.88
C GLU A 79 -1.34 9.75 -20.87
N ASP A 80 -0.92 8.52 -21.19
CA ASP A 80 -1.66 7.65 -22.09
C ASP A 80 -2.90 7.10 -21.39
N THR A 81 -4.03 7.43 -21.99
CA THR A 81 -5.36 7.02 -21.55
C THR A 81 -5.54 5.50 -21.56
N VAL A 82 -4.96 4.81 -22.54
CA VAL A 82 -5.02 3.35 -22.65
C VAL A 82 -4.29 2.69 -21.48
N VAL A 83 -3.12 3.25 -21.10
CA VAL A 83 -2.34 2.77 -19.95
C VAL A 83 -3.13 2.96 -18.65
N ARG A 84 -3.79 4.11 -18.46
CA ARG A 84 -4.65 4.36 -17.29
C ARG A 84 -5.81 3.36 -17.21
N ILE A 85 -6.49 3.09 -18.32
CA ILE A 85 -7.59 2.11 -18.40
C ILE A 85 -7.09 0.71 -18.02
N HIS A 86 -5.98 0.26 -18.61
CA HIS A 86 -5.42 -1.06 -18.32
C HIS A 86 -5.00 -1.19 -16.85
N ALA A 87 -4.36 -0.16 -16.29
CA ALA A 87 -3.99 -0.12 -14.90
C ALA A 87 -5.22 -0.24 -13.97
N ALA A 88 -6.26 0.56 -14.23
CA ALA A 88 -7.50 0.50 -13.46
C ALA A 88 -8.18 -0.87 -13.58
N SER A 89 -8.22 -1.46 -14.78
CA SER A 89 -8.82 -2.78 -15.01
C SER A 89 -8.07 -3.87 -14.24
N HIS A 90 -6.74 -3.91 -14.34
CA HIS A 90 -5.91 -4.91 -13.66
C HIS A 90 -6.07 -4.84 -12.14
N LEU A 91 -6.14 -3.63 -11.57
CA LEU A 91 -6.40 -3.46 -10.13
C LEU A 91 -7.78 -4.01 -9.75
N GLY A 92 -8.80 -3.83 -10.59
CA GLY A 92 -10.11 -4.43 -10.39
C GLY A 92 -10.12 -5.96 -10.50
N ASP A 93 -9.35 -6.53 -11.42
CA ASP A 93 -9.23 -7.98 -11.62
C ASP A 93 -8.51 -8.68 -10.46
N MET A 94 -7.63 -7.97 -9.75
CA MET A 94 -7.07 -8.43 -8.47
C MET A 94 -8.10 -8.46 -7.34
N GLY A 95 -9.25 -7.78 -7.50
CA GLY A 95 -10.36 -7.80 -6.55
C GLY A 95 -9.94 -7.31 -5.15
N PRO A 96 -10.38 -7.99 -4.07
CA PRO A 96 -10.10 -7.57 -2.69
C PRO A 96 -8.61 -7.45 -2.35
N ALA A 97 -7.72 -8.14 -3.08
CA ALA A 97 -6.28 -8.05 -2.85
C ALA A 97 -5.70 -6.67 -3.23
N ALA A 98 -6.38 -5.91 -4.10
CA ALA A 98 -6.02 -4.55 -4.47
C ALA A 98 -6.69 -3.47 -3.59
N ARG A 99 -7.12 -3.82 -2.37
CA ARG A 99 -7.76 -2.87 -1.43
C ARG A 99 -6.89 -1.64 -1.11
N SER A 100 -5.57 -1.76 -1.20
CA SER A 100 -4.65 -0.61 -1.05
C SER A 100 -4.75 0.40 -2.19
N ALA A 101 -5.27 0.01 -3.36
CA ALA A 101 -5.43 0.87 -4.53
C ALA A 101 -6.80 1.58 -4.60
N VAL A 102 -7.65 1.45 -3.57
CA VAL A 102 -8.97 2.09 -3.53
C VAL A 102 -8.85 3.62 -3.61
N SER A 103 -7.98 4.24 -2.81
CA SER A 103 -7.84 5.70 -2.84
C SER A 103 -7.33 6.24 -4.20
N PRO A 104 -6.30 5.63 -4.83
CA PRO A 104 -5.94 5.96 -6.22
C PRO A 104 -7.08 5.79 -7.22
N LEU A 105 -7.84 4.68 -7.16
CA LEU A 105 -8.96 4.45 -8.06
C LEU A 105 -10.11 5.45 -7.85
N ILE A 106 -10.33 5.93 -6.62
CA ILE A 106 -11.27 7.00 -6.32
C ILE A 106 -10.84 8.30 -7.03
N ARG A 107 -9.54 8.63 -7.07
CA ARG A 107 -9.05 9.79 -7.86
C ARG A 107 -9.38 9.63 -9.34
N SER A 108 -9.19 8.42 -9.90
CA SER A 108 -9.50 8.11 -11.30
C SER A 108 -11.00 8.20 -11.66
N LEU A 109 -11.91 8.29 -10.68
CA LEU A 109 -13.32 8.61 -10.96
C LEU A 109 -13.51 10.04 -11.47
N SER A 110 -12.54 10.92 -11.25
CA SER A 110 -12.56 12.31 -11.74
C SER A 110 -11.70 12.52 -12.99
N ASP A 111 -11.28 11.43 -13.66
CA ASP A 111 -10.49 11.52 -14.89
C ASP A 111 -11.25 12.24 -16.01
N SER A 112 -10.54 13.01 -16.83
CA SER A 112 -11.11 13.71 -17.97
C SER A 112 -11.76 12.74 -18.97
N HIS A 113 -11.21 11.53 -19.09
CA HIS A 113 -11.66 10.55 -20.05
C HIS A 113 -12.71 9.58 -19.48
N TYR A 114 -13.87 9.49 -20.13
CA TYR A 114 -15.01 8.72 -19.64
C TYR A 114 -14.73 7.21 -19.52
N TRP A 115 -13.91 6.62 -20.42
CA TRP A 115 -13.53 5.21 -20.31
C TRP A 115 -12.68 4.91 -19.06
N VAL A 116 -11.82 5.84 -18.64
CA VAL A 116 -11.05 5.70 -17.40
C VAL A 116 -11.99 5.72 -16.21
N ARG A 117 -12.89 6.71 -16.14
CA ARG A 117 -13.88 6.81 -15.05
C ARG A 117 -14.77 5.59 -14.94
N ARG A 118 -15.28 5.11 -16.09
CA ARG A 118 -16.10 3.88 -16.17
C ARG A 118 -15.33 2.67 -15.64
N THR A 119 -14.07 2.54 -16.03
CA THR A 119 -13.22 1.41 -15.62
C THR A 119 -12.90 1.49 -14.13
N ALA A 120 -12.57 2.68 -13.61
CA ALA A 120 -12.37 2.92 -12.19
C ALA A 120 -13.60 2.54 -11.36
N ALA A 121 -14.80 2.99 -11.78
CA ALA A 121 -16.05 2.63 -11.11
C ALA A 121 -16.29 1.11 -11.09
N LYS A 122 -16.11 0.45 -12.25
CA LYS A 122 -16.22 -1.01 -12.35
C LYS A 122 -15.23 -1.73 -11.43
N SER A 123 -13.99 -1.27 -11.39
CA SER A 123 -12.92 -1.86 -10.58
C SER A 123 -13.18 -1.68 -9.08
N LEU A 124 -13.63 -0.51 -8.64
CA LEU A 124 -14.03 -0.27 -7.25
C LEU A 124 -15.16 -1.23 -6.82
N GLY A 125 -16.15 -1.47 -7.68
CA GLY A 125 -17.19 -2.47 -7.45
C GLY A 125 -16.70 -3.92 -7.41
N LYS A 126 -15.59 -4.26 -8.10
CA LYS A 126 -14.94 -5.58 -7.99
C LYS A 126 -14.15 -5.73 -6.69
N ILE A 127 -13.52 -4.66 -6.22
CA ILE A 127 -12.74 -4.65 -4.97
C ILE A 127 -13.69 -4.74 -3.76
N GLY A 128 -14.86 -4.10 -3.83
CA GLY A 128 -15.89 -4.22 -2.79
C GLY A 128 -15.54 -3.49 -1.50
N ASP A 129 -14.72 -2.43 -1.57
CA ASP A 129 -14.38 -1.65 -0.37
C ASP A 129 -15.45 -0.57 -0.10
N PRO A 130 -16.03 -0.52 1.13
CA PRO A 130 -17.04 0.48 1.50
C PRO A 130 -16.59 1.93 1.35
N ARG A 131 -15.28 2.22 1.40
CA ARG A 131 -14.74 3.58 1.21
C ARG A 131 -15.06 4.15 -0.18
N ALA A 132 -15.39 3.29 -1.15
CA ALA A 132 -15.77 3.70 -2.49
C ALA A 132 -17.24 4.11 -2.63
N VAL A 133 -18.09 3.90 -1.61
CA VAL A 133 -19.53 4.13 -1.70
C VAL A 133 -19.85 5.58 -1.99
N GLU A 134 -19.43 6.51 -1.13
CA GLU A 134 -19.70 7.95 -1.31
C GLU A 134 -19.21 8.49 -2.67
N PRO A 135 -17.95 8.26 -3.09
CA PRO A 135 -17.49 8.69 -4.42
C PRO A 135 -18.28 8.09 -5.59
N LEU A 136 -18.71 6.83 -5.47
CA LEU A 136 -19.51 6.18 -6.51
C LEU A 136 -20.94 6.74 -6.54
N VAL A 137 -21.53 7.09 -5.40
CA VAL A 137 -22.85 7.73 -5.34
C VAL A 137 -22.81 9.11 -6.01
N ASP A 138 -21.77 9.91 -5.73
CA ASP A 138 -21.59 11.20 -6.38
C ASP A 138 -21.44 11.03 -7.90
N ARG A 139 -20.57 10.10 -8.33
CA ARG A 139 -20.37 9.83 -9.75
C ARG A 139 -21.65 9.36 -10.44
N MET A 140 -22.39 8.46 -9.80
CA MET A 140 -23.65 7.93 -10.31
C MET A 140 -24.71 9.01 -10.56
N ARG A 141 -24.68 10.11 -9.79
CA ARG A 141 -25.66 11.20 -9.89
C ARG A 141 -25.20 12.33 -10.82
N ARG A 142 -23.90 12.58 -10.92
CA ARG A 142 -23.35 13.80 -11.54
C ARG A 142 -22.51 13.56 -12.81
N ASP A 143 -22.20 12.32 -13.21
CA ASP A 143 -21.45 12.12 -14.46
C ASP A 143 -22.30 12.56 -15.66
N SER A 144 -21.66 13.23 -16.62
CA SER A 144 -22.23 13.56 -17.91
C SER A 144 -22.48 12.31 -18.77
N ASP A 145 -21.70 11.25 -18.58
CA ASP A 145 -21.80 10.02 -19.35
C ASP A 145 -22.73 9.00 -18.67
N ARG A 146 -23.81 8.64 -19.37
CA ARG A 146 -24.83 7.69 -18.89
C ARG A 146 -24.27 6.30 -18.61
N TYR A 147 -23.27 5.83 -19.36
CA TYR A 147 -22.65 4.53 -19.12
C TYR A 147 -21.79 4.54 -17.86
N VAL A 148 -21.13 5.66 -17.54
CA VAL A 148 -20.43 5.79 -16.26
C VAL A 148 -21.43 5.78 -15.11
N ASN A 149 -22.54 6.52 -15.21
CA ASN A 149 -23.61 6.52 -14.19
C ASN A 149 -24.14 5.10 -13.91
N LEU A 150 -24.49 4.37 -14.97
CA LEU A 150 -24.97 2.99 -14.87
C LEU A 150 -23.91 2.06 -14.27
N THR A 151 -22.63 2.25 -14.65
CA THR A 151 -21.54 1.43 -14.13
C THR A 151 -21.30 1.70 -12.63
N ALA A 152 -21.40 2.96 -12.20
CA ALA A 152 -21.32 3.33 -10.79
C ALA A 152 -22.48 2.76 -9.97
N ALA A 153 -23.72 2.81 -10.48
CA ALA A 153 -24.88 2.16 -9.85
C ALA A 153 -24.69 0.64 -9.70
N ASN A 154 -24.15 -0.02 -10.73
CA ASN A 154 -23.84 -1.45 -10.68
C ASN A 154 -22.70 -1.76 -9.70
N ALA A 155 -21.68 -0.89 -9.62
CA ALA A 155 -20.61 -1.03 -8.65
C ALA A 155 -21.13 -0.91 -7.21
N LEU A 156 -22.01 0.05 -6.93
CA LEU A 156 -22.70 0.20 -5.65
C LEU A 156 -23.51 -1.05 -5.28
N ARG A 157 -24.28 -1.60 -6.23
CA ARG A 157 -24.99 -2.87 -6.05
C ARG A 157 -24.07 -4.03 -5.69
N ARG A 158 -22.87 -4.08 -6.29
CA ARG A 158 -21.87 -5.11 -5.99
C ARG A 158 -21.20 -4.95 -4.63
N ILE A 159 -20.99 -3.73 -4.18
CA ILE A 159 -20.48 -3.45 -2.83
C ILE A 159 -21.51 -3.91 -1.78
N GLY A 160 -22.80 -3.68 -2.03
CA GLY A 160 -23.89 -4.29 -1.28
C GLY A 160 -24.08 -3.76 0.15
N THR A 161 -23.43 -2.65 0.52
CA THR A 161 -23.70 -2.01 1.81
C THR A 161 -25.10 -1.39 1.84
N PRO A 162 -25.75 -1.29 3.01
CA PRO A 162 -27.08 -0.68 3.13
C PRO A 162 -27.15 0.72 2.51
N GLU A 163 -26.10 1.53 2.69
CA GLU A 163 -25.97 2.87 2.14
C GLU A 163 -25.91 2.84 0.61
N ALA A 164 -25.11 1.95 0.04
CA ALA A 164 -24.98 1.79 -1.41
C ALA A 164 -26.29 1.35 -2.06
N LEU A 165 -27.03 0.42 -1.41
CA LEU A 165 -28.31 -0.07 -1.89
C LEU A 165 -29.40 1.01 -1.78
N ALA A 166 -29.42 1.77 -0.69
CA ALA A 166 -30.33 2.90 -0.52
C ALA A 166 -30.12 3.96 -1.60
N ALA A 167 -28.86 4.29 -1.90
CA ALA A 167 -28.52 5.27 -2.93
C ALA A 167 -29.01 4.87 -4.33
N VAL A 168 -28.91 3.58 -4.70
CA VAL A 168 -29.37 3.06 -5.99
C VAL A 168 -30.90 3.00 -6.06
N ARG A 169 -31.59 2.66 -4.96
CA ARG A 169 -33.07 2.65 -4.90
C ARG A 169 -33.65 4.05 -5.09
N GLY A 170 -33.03 5.07 -4.50
CA GLY A 170 -33.43 6.47 -4.65
C GLY A 170 -33.15 7.10 -6.03
N GLN A 171 -32.83 6.32 -7.08
CA GLN A 171 -32.81 6.81 -8.47
C GLN A 171 -34.14 6.60 -9.21
N TYR A 172 -34.99 5.68 -8.74
CA TYR A 172 -36.22 5.29 -9.44
C TYR A 172 -37.51 5.87 -8.82
N ASN A 173 -37.36 6.69 -7.77
CA ASN A 173 -38.43 7.44 -7.13
C ASN A 173 -38.25 8.93 -7.43
#